data_AF-A0A5C8PLF9-F1
#
_entry.id   AF-A0A5C8PLF9-F1
#
_cell.length_a   1.000
_cell.length_b   1.000
_cell.length_c   1.000
_cell.angle_alpha   90.00
_cell.angle_beta   90.00
_cell.angle_gamma   90.00
#
_symmetry.space_group_name_H-M   'P 1'
#
loop_
_entity.id
_entity.type
_entity.pdbx_description
1 polymer ?
#
loop_
_entity_poly.entity_id
_entity_poly.type
_entity_poly.pdbx_seq_one_letter_code
_entity_poly.pdbx_strand_id
1 'polypeptide(L)'
;MSPDQLLERIAATLRRDIGPAIGDEYPRTQAFMAAVVLQKLGRGLACAPAHRAAAAADMDALVVDLEAALAAAPPPPAIATAVAGLGRSRDAVALCALIEALYANREALDPARFDALLSRVRRTLRADIDRRVEVAA
;
A
#
# COMPACT_ATOMS: atom_id res chain seq x y z
N MET A 1 11.64 -2.69 -24.13
CA MET A 1 10.35 -2.03 -23.83
C MET A 1 9.81 -2.72 -22.61
N SER A 2 9.57 -1.97 -21.53
CA SER A 2 9.01 -2.52 -20.31
C SER A 2 7.49 -2.77 -20.47
N PRO A 3 6.87 -3.59 -19.60
CA PRO A 3 5.44 -3.85 -19.66
C PRO A 3 4.58 -2.58 -19.59
N ASP A 4 4.91 -1.61 -18.74
CA ASP A 4 4.23 -0.31 -18.64
C ASP A 4 4.28 0.48 -19.98
N GLN A 5 5.44 0.56 -20.61
CA GLN A 5 5.61 1.20 -21.92
C GLN A 5 4.82 0.50 -23.03
N LEU A 6 4.71 -0.83 -22.97
CA LEU A 6 3.91 -1.60 -23.92
C LEU A 6 2.42 -1.29 -23.77
N LEU A 7 1.91 -1.27 -22.53
CA LEU A 7 0.51 -0.95 -22.26
C LEU A 7 0.16 0.48 -22.68
N GLU A 8 1.03 1.46 -22.39
CA GLU A 8 0.84 2.85 -22.81
C GLU A 8 0.80 2.96 -24.34
N ARG A 9 1.69 2.25 -25.04
CA ARG A 9 1.70 2.25 -26.51
C ARG A 9 0.42 1.64 -27.09
N ILE A 10 -0.07 0.51 -26.54
CA ILE A 10 -1.32 -0.11 -26.99
C ILE A 10 -2.51 0.84 -26.74
N ALA A 11 -2.57 1.48 -25.56
CA ALA A 11 -3.58 2.46 -25.24
C ALA A 11 -3.58 3.65 -26.23
N ALA A 12 -2.39 4.14 -26.60
CA ALA A 12 -2.24 5.22 -27.58
C ALA A 12 -2.73 4.80 -28.98
N THR A 13 -2.38 3.59 -29.45
CA THR A 13 -2.86 3.05 -30.73
C THR A 13 -4.38 2.86 -30.73
N LEU A 14 -4.95 2.36 -29.62
CA LEU A 14 -6.40 2.22 -29.50
C LEU A 14 -7.13 3.57 -29.63
N ARG A 15 -6.59 4.64 -29.03
CA ARG A 15 -7.19 5.97 -29.09
C ARG A 15 -7.00 6.68 -30.43
N ARG A 16 -5.80 6.58 -31.01
CA ARG A 16 -5.42 7.37 -32.19
C ARG A 16 -5.84 6.70 -33.49
N ASP A 17 -5.74 5.38 -33.56
CA ASP A 17 -5.84 4.64 -34.82
C ASP A 17 -7.09 3.76 -34.85
N ILE A 18 -7.29 2.91 -33.83
CA ILE A 18 -8.33 1.87 -33.86
C ILE A 18 -9.72 2.45 -33.55
N GLY A 19 -9.87 3.21 -32.47
CA GLY A 19 -11.15 3.80 -32.08
C GLY A 19 -11.81 4.61 -33.22
N PRO A 20 -11.09 5.56 -33.84
CA PRO A 20 -11.62 6.33 -34.97
C PRO A 20 -11.97 5.49 -36.21
N ALA A 21 -11.31 4.35 -36.43
CA ALA A 21 -11.56 3.46 -37.57
C ALA A 21 -12.81 2.57 -37.40
N ILE A 22 -13.36 2.45 -36.18
CA ILE A 22 -14.53 1.62 -35.90
C ILE A 22 -15.81 2.40 -36.23
N GLY A 23 -16.62 1.91 -37.17
CA GLY A 23 -17.89 2.53 -37.58
C GLY A 23 -18.98 2.49 -36.50
N ASP A 24 -19.11 1.35 -35.82
CA ASP A 24 -20.18 1.12 -34.83
C ASP A 24 -19.87 1.78 -33.48
N GLU A 25 -20.88 2.40 -32.87
CA GLU A 25 -20.74 3.18 -31.63
C GLU A 25 -20.29 2.32 -30.43
N TYR A 26 -20.90 1.15 -30.26
CA TYR A 26 -20.60 0.30 -29.11
C TYR A 26 -19.16 -0.24 -29.13
N PRO A 27 -18.67 -0.90 -30.20
CA PRO A 27 -17.28 -1.36 -30.25
C PRO A 27 -16.25 -0.22 -30.22
N ARG A 28 -16.59 0.96 -30.78
CA ARG A 28 -15.76 2.16 -30.67
C ARG A 28 -15.58 2.57 -29.21
N THR A 29 -16.68 2.60 -28.46
CA THR A 29 -16.66 2.92 -27.03
C THR A 29 -15.83 1.89 -26.26
N GLN A 30 -15.95 0.59 -26.59
CA GLN A 30 -15.13 -0.46 -25.98
C GLN A 30 -13.63 -0.26 -26.24
N ALA A 31 -13.24 0.17 -27.45
CA ALA A 31 -11.83 0.47 -27.76
C ALA A 31 -11.27 1.62 -26.90
N PHE A 32 -12.05 2.69 -26.70
CA PHE A 32 -11.65 3.79 -25.83
C PHE A 32 -11.59 3.38 -24.35
N MET A 33 -12.55 2.59 -23.87
CA MET A 33 -12.54 2.06 -22.50
C MET A 33 -11.36 1.13 -22.25
N ALA A 34 -11.06 0.24 -23.20
CA ALA A 34 -9.87 -0.62 -23.14
C ALA A 34 -8.58 0.22 -23.06
N ALA A 35 -8.48 1.30 -23.84
CA ALA A 35 -7.32 2.19 -23.76
C ALA A 35 -7.17 2.85 -22.37
N VAL A 36 -8.26 3.28 -21.75
CA VAL A 36 -8.24 3.82 -20.38
C VAL A 36 -7.76 2.78 -19.37
N VAL A 37 -8.28 1.55 -19.45
CA VAL A 37 -7.87 0.44 -18.56
C VAL A 37 -6.38 0.15 -18.74
N LEU A 38 -5.90 0.01 -19.97
CA LEU A 38 -4.49 -0.26 -20.27
C LEU A 38 -3.57 0.85 -19.76
N GLN A 39 -3.96 2.11 -19.92
CA GLN A 39 -3.20 3.24 -19.39
C GLN A 39 -3.11 3.21 -17.86
N LYS A 40 -4.23 2.93 -17.16
CA LYS A 40 -4.23 2.80 -15.69
C LYS A 40 -3.34 1.65 -15.22
N LEU A 41 -3.41 0.50 -15.89
CA LEU A 41 -2.54 -0.64 -15.59
C LEU A 41 -1.07 -0.33 -15.87
N GLY A 42 -0.76 0.36 -16.96
CA GLY A 42 0.59 0.83 -17.30
C GLY A 42 1.16 1.74 -16.22
N ARG A 43 0.39 2.74 -15.77
CA ARG A 43 0.78 3.61 -14.66
C ARG A 43 1.01 2.83 -13.37
N GLY A 44 0.14 1.88 -13.05
CA GLY A 44 0.31 1.01 -11.89
C GLY A 44 1.63 0.23 -11.92
N LEU A 45 1.99 -0.33 -13.07
CA LEU A 45 3.26 -1.04 -13.26
C LEU A 45 4.46 -0.11 -13.14
N ALA A 46 4.38 1.10 -13.71
CA ALA A 46 5.45 2.10 -13.64
C ALA A 46 5.71 2.57 -12.19
N CYS A 47 4.65 2.77 -11.40
CA CYS A 47 4.77 3.20 -10.00
C CYS A 47 5.16 2.06 -9.04
N ALA A 48 4.88 0.79 -9.40
CA ALA A 48 5.03 -0.35 -8.49
C ALA A 48 6.42 -0.50 -7.84
N PRO A 49 7.55 -0.31 -8.54
CA PRO A 49 8.88 -0.39 -7.92
C PRO A 49 9.07 0.67 -6.83
N ALA A 50 8.73 1.93 -7.12
CA ALA A 50 8.84 3.03 -6.17
C ALA A 50 7.92 2.81 -4.96
N HIS A 51 6.69 2.35 -5.20
CA HIS A 51 5.74 2.06 -4.12
C HIS A 51 6.21 0.92 -3.22
N ARG A 52 6.78 -0.16 -3.78
CA ARG A 52 7.35 -1.26 -2.98
C ARG A 52 8.53 -0.79 -2.15
N ALA A 53 9.42 0.02 -2.71
CA ALA A 53 10.56 0.58 -1.98
C ALA A 53 10.09 1.48 -0.82
N ALA A 54 9.12 2.35 -1.07
CA ALA A 54 8.53 3.20 -0.04
C ALA A 54 7.84 2.37 1.05
N ALA A 55 7.04 1.36 0.68
CA ALA A 55 6.38 0.48 1.66
C ALA A 55 7.37 -0.27 2.56
N ALA A 56 8.49 -0.74 2.00
CA ALA A 56 9.55 -1.38 2.77
C ALA A 56 10.18 -0.39 3.76
N ALA A 57 10.51 0.83 3.30
CA ALA A 57 11.08 1.87 4.14
C ALA A 57 10.12 2.32 5.25
N ASP A 58 8.83 2.47 4.96
CA ASP A 58 7.79 2.80 5.94
C ASP A 58 7.67 1.70 7.01
N MET A 59 7.76 0.43 6.61
CA MET A 59 7.71 -0.70 7.53
C MET A 59 8.95 -0.77 8.42
N ASP A 60 10.14 -0.54 7.87
CA ASP A 60 11.38 -0.48 8.65
C ASP A 60 11.33 0.68 9.67
N ALA A 61 10.87 1.86 9.26
CA ALA A 61 10.68 3.00 10.15
C ALA A 61 9.67 2.70 11.27
N LEU A 62 8.54 2.04 10.93
CA LEU A 62 7.55 1.62 11.92
C LEU A 62 8.16 0.66 12.96
N VAL A 63 8.91 -0.36 12.53
CA VAL A 63 9.54 -1.33 13.44
C VAL A 63 10.50 -0.63 14.38
N VAL A 64 11.38 0.23 13.86
CA VAL A 64 12.33 1.02 14.69
C VAL A 64 11.60 1.88 15.71
N ASP A 65 10.55 2.59 15.29
CA ASP A 65 9.74 3.44 16.16
C ASP A 65 9.06 2.63 17.28
N LEU A 66 8.55 1.44 16.96
CA LEU A 66 7.90 0.55 17.92
C LEU A 66 8.93 -0.01 18.93
N GLU A 67 10.07 -0.49 18.46
CA GLU A 67 11.14 -1.00 19.31
C GLU A 67 11.66 0.07 20.29
N ALA A 68 11.86 1.30 19.81
CA ALA A 68 12.24 2.43 20.66
C ALA A 68 11.16 2.73 21.72
N ALA A 69 9.88 2.72 21.34
CA ALA A 69 8.77 2.94 22.27
C ALA A 69 8.63 1.81 23.32
N LEU A 70 9.04 0.59 22.98
CA LEU A 70 9.06 -0.56 23.88
C LEU A 70 10.28 -0.57 24.80
N ALA A 71 11.42 -0.01 24.37
CA ALA A 71 12.60 0.16 25.21
C ALA A 71 12.38 1.22 26.29
N ALA A 72 11.61 2.28 26.00
CA ALA A 72 11.33 3.35 26.94
C ALA A 72 10.48 2.91 28.17
N ALA A 73 9.65 1.88 28.00
CA ALA A 73 8.87 1.30 29.07
C ALA A 73 8.49 -0.15 28.72
N PRO A 74 8.56 -1.12 29.65
CA PRO A 74 8.21 -2.50 29.34
C PRO A 74 6.74 -2.61 28.88
N PRO A 75 6.45 -3.24 27.73
CA PRO A 75 5.08 -3.52 27.29
C PRO A 75 4.55 -4.84 27.90
N PRO A 76 3.24 -5.10 27.79
CA PRO A 76 2.70 -6.45 27.93
C PRO A 76 3.40 -7.46 26.99
N PRO A 77 3.66 -8.71 27.43
CA PRO A 77 4.40 -9.71 26.65
C PRO A 77 3.82 -10.00 25.26
N ALA A 78 2.49 -9.94 25.12
CA ALA A 78 1.81 -10.14 23.84
C ALA A 78 2.20 -9.05 22.82
N ILE A 79 2.31 -7.79 23.25
CA ILE A 79 2.72 -6.68 22.39
C ILE A 79 4.20 -6.80 22.02
N ALA A 80 5.08 -7.12 22.97
CA ALA A 80 6.49 -7.38 22.67
C ALA A 80 6.66 -8.50 21.63
N THR A 81 5.91 -9.59 21.78
CA THR A 81 5.93 -10.72 20.86
C THR A 81 5.45 -10.31 19.46
N ALA A 82 4.38 -9.50 19.39
CA ALA A 82 3.84 -9.04 18.12
C ALA A 82 4.80 -8.06 17.40
N VAL A 83 5.44 -7.14 18.12
CA VAL A 83 6.47 -6.25 17.56
C VAL A 83 7.67 -7.04 17.05
N ALA A 84 8.16 -8.01 17.81
CA ALA A 84 9.25 -8.89 17.36
C ALA A 84 8.84 -9.75 16.15
N GLY A 85 7.58 -10.20 16.09
CA GLY A 85 7.01 -10.87 14.93
C GLY A 85 7.01 -9.98 13.69
N LEU A 86 6.57 -8.72 13.84
CA LEU A 86 6.56 -7.73 12.77
C LEU A 86 7.98 -7.41 12.27
N GLY A 87 8.97 -7.26 13.18
CA GLY A 87 10.36 -7.03 12.80
C GLY A 87 10.97 -8.17 11.98
N ARG A 88 10.52 -9.42 12.18
CA ARG A 88 10.96 -10.58 11.38
C ARG A 88 10.24 -10.69 10.05
N SER A 89 8.91 -10.67 10.06
CA SER A 89 8.11 -10.99 8.87
C SER A 89 7.85 -9.80 7.96
N ARG A 90 7.71 -8.59 8.53
CA ARG A 90 7.41 -7.34 7.81
C ARG A 90 6.22 -7.45 6.84
N ASP A 91 5.19 -8.21 7.20
CA ASP A 91 4.04 -8.48 6.35
C ASP A 91 2.71 -8.03 7.00
N ALA A 92 1.65 -8.10 6.20
CA ALA A 92 0.31 -7.70 6.64
C ALA A 92 -0.23 -8.59 7.77
N VAL A 93 0.14 -9.88 7.80
CA VAL A 93 -0.31 -10.82 8.84
C VAL A 93 0.27 -10.43 10.19
N ALA A 94 1.57 -10.15 10.24
CA ALA A 94 2.24 -9.67 11.44
C ALA A 94 1.73 -8.29 11.88
N LEU A 95 1.39 -7.41 10.93
CA LEU A 95 0.79 -6.12 11.24
C LEU A 95 -0.61 -6.26 11.87
N CYS A 96 -1.44 -7.15 11.33
CA CYS A 96 -2.74 -7.47 11.93
C CYS A 96 -2.58 -8.03 13.35
N ALA A 97 -1.65 -8.97 13.55
CA ALA A 97 -1.36 -9.54 14.86
C ALA A 97 -0.91 -8.46 15.88
N LEU A 98 -0.13 -7.46 15.44
CA LEU A 98 0.21 -6.31 16.28
C LEU A 98 -1.01 -5.48 16.65
N ILE A 99 -1.87 -5.16 15.69
CA ILE A 99 -3.09 -4.38 15.94
C ILE A 99 -4.00 -5.12 16.94
N GLU A 100 -4.21 -6.41 16.73
CA GLU A 100 -4.98 -7.25 17.66
C GLU A 100 -4.36 -7.27 19.06
N ALA A 101 -3.04 -7.43 19.18
CA ALA A 101 -2.36 -7.40 20.46
C ALA A 101 -2.50 -6.04 21.18
N LEU A 102 -2.44 -4.92 20.44
CA LEU A 102 -2.66 -3.59 21.00
C LEU A 102 -4.08 -3.44 21.55
N TYR A 103 -5.10 -3.85 20.81
CA TYR A 103 -6.48 -3.75 21.25
C TYR A 103 -6.80 -4.69 22.42
N ALA A 104 -6.29 -5.93 22.40
CA ALA A 104 -6.49 -6.90 23.47
C ALA A 104 -5.83 -6.49 24.80
N ASN A 105 -4.75 -5.69 24.74
CA ASN A 105 -4.01 -5.22 25.92
C ASN A 105 -4.24 -3.72 26.18
N ARG A 106 -5.31 -3.13 25.65
CA ARG A 106 -5.59 -1.70 25.76
C ARG A 106 -5.66 -1.22 27.22
N GLU A 107 -6.26 -2.00 28.11
CA GLU A 107 -6.39 -1.64 29.53
C GLU A 107 -5.06 -1.76 30.29
N ALA A 108 -4.18 -2.67 29.85
CA ALA A 108 -2.85 -2.85 30.42
C ALA A 108 -1.84 -1.81 29.90
N LEU A 109 -2.18 -1.09 28.83
CA LEU A 109 -1.48 0.08 28.35
C LEU A 109 -2.13 1.33 28.95
N ASP A 110 -1.32 2.34 29.31
CA ASP A 110 -1.91 3.65 29.52
C ASP A 110 -2.49 4.20 28.20
N PRO A 111 -3.56 5.02 28.24
CA PRO A 111 -4.23 5.49 27.03
C PRO A 111 -3.31 6.25 26.08
N ALA A 112 -2.41 7.08 26.61
CA ALA A 112 -1.50 7.88 25.81
C ALA A 112 -0.53 7.00 25.03
N ARG A 113 -0.02 5.93 25.66
CA ARG A 113 0.87 4.96 25.02
C ARG A 113 0.15 4.12 23.98
N PHE A 114 -1.06 3.66 24.27
CA PHE A 114 -1.89 2.96 23.28
C PHE A 114 -2.10 3.83 22.03
N ASP A 115 -2.53 5.08 22.21
CA ASP A 115 -2.76 6.00 21.10
C ASP A 115 -1.47 6.33 20.34
N ALA A 116 -0.34 6.47 21.04
CA ALA A 116 0.95 6.73 20.42
C ALA A 116 1.45 5.55 19.56
N LEU A 117 1.26 4.31 20.00
CA LEU A 117 1.62 3.12 19.22
C LEU A 117 0.68 2.95 18.03
N LEU A 118 -0.63 3.05 18.26
CA LEU A 118 -1.63 2.87 17.22
C LEU A 118 -1.57 3.97 16.15
N SER A 119 -1.25 5.21 16.53
CA SER A 119 -1.08 6.31 15.58
C SER A 119 0.09 6.08 14.62
N ARG A 120 1.18 5.43 15.07
CA ARG A 120 2.30 5.05 14.18
C ARG A 120 1.87 4.02 13.15
N VAL A 121 1.15 2.98 13.59
CA VAL A 121 0.58 1.96 12.71
C VAL A 121 -0.38 2.59 11.68
N ARG A 122 -1.29 3.46 12.14
CA ARG A 122 -2.25 4.15 11.27
C ARG A 122 -1.59 5.04 10.23
N ARG A 123 -0.54 5.80 10.59
CA ARG A 123 0.21 6.62 9.63
C ARG A 123 0.86 5.76 8.55
N THR A 124 1.45 4.63 8.92
CA THR A 124 2.07 3.68 7.98
C THR A 124 1.04 3.11 7.01
N LEU A 125 -0.11 2.65 7.52
CA LEU A 125 -1.21 2.17 6.69
C LEU A 125 -1.76 3.26 5.76
N ARG A 126 -1.86 4.50 6.25
CA ARG A 126 -2.36 5.61 5.45
C ARG A 126 -1.42 5.95 4.30
N ALA A 127 -0.12 5.99 4.54
CA ALA A 127 0.89 6.22 3.50
C ALA A 127 0.80 5.17 2.37
N ASP A 128 0.57 3.90 2.72
CA ASP A 128 0.39 2.85 1.72
C ASP A 128 -0.91 3.01 0.92
N ILE A 129 -2.01 3.39 1.58
CA ILE A 129 -3.29 3.67 0.91
C ILE A 129 -3.15 4.85 -0.06
N ASP A 130 -2.51 5.94 0.36
CA ASP A 130 -2.34 7.13 -0.47
C ASP A 130 -1.54 6.81 -1.75
N ARG A 131 -0.49 5.98 -1.65
CA ARG A 131 0.26 5.47 -2.81
C ARG A 131 -0.61 4.62 -3.75
N ARG A 132 -1.51 3.79 -3.21
CA ARG A 132 -2.43 3.00 -4.05
C ARG A 132 -3.46 3.87 -4.75
N VAL A 133 -3.93 4.94 -4.12
CA VAL A 133 -4.88 5.89 -4.69
C VAL A 133 -4.26 6.69 -5.83
N GLU A 134 -2.95 7.02 -5.77
CA GLU A 134 -2.23 7.70 -6.85
C GLU A 134 -2.34 6.98 -8.21
N VAL A 135 -2.38 5.65 -8.20
CA VAL A 135 -2.54 4.83 -9.42
C VAL A 135 -3.99 4.85 -9.94
N ALA A 136 -4.96 5.00 -9.05
CA ALA A 136 -6.38 4.98 -9.39
C ALA A 136 -6.90 6.30 -9.97
N ALA A 137 -6.26 7.42 -9.58
CA ALA A 137 -6.54 8.79 -10.02
C ALA A 137 -6.01 9.09 -11.43
#